data_AF-A0A8H6UKE1-F1
#
_entry.id   AF-A0A8H6UKE1-F1
#
_cell.length_a   1.000
_cell.length_b   1.000
_cell.length_c   1.000
_cell.angle_alpha   90.00
_cell.angle_beta   90.00
_cell.angle_gamma   90.00
#
_symmetry.space_group_name_H-M   'P 1'
#
loop_
_entity.id
_entity.type
_entity.pdbx_description
1 polymer ?
#
loop_
_entity_poly.entity_id
_entity_poly.type
_entity_poly.pdbx_seq_one_letter_code
_entity_poly.pdbx_strand_id
1 'polypeptide(L)' 'MKKLTLQDGARFKIWPGAIGNSTNTGGGSGWVRNVTYNGMHNYNNDWTIEMTVNTTLSPTLAYVSE' A
#
# COMPACT_ATOMS: atom_id res chain seq x y z
N MET A 1 -13.96 24.71 6.34
CA MET A 1 -13.56 23.48 7.06
C MET A 1 -12.72 22.63 6.11
N LYS A 2 -11.53 22.21 6.51
CA LYS A 2 -10.66 21.36 5.68
C LYS A 2 -11.17 19.91 5.81
N LYS A 3 -11.69 19.33 4.73
CA LYS A 3 -12.04 17.90 4.70
C LYS A 3 -10.75 17.12 4.93
N LEU A 4 -10.59 16.51 6.09
CA LEU A 4 -9.56 15.49 6.29
C LEU A 4 -10.08 14.26 5.56
N THR A 5 -9.56 14.02 4.35
CA THR A 5 -9.87 12.80 3.61
C THR A 5 -9.28 11.64 4.40
N LEU A 6 -10.16 10.84 5.02
CA LEU A 6 -9.79 9.50 5.44
C LEU A 6 -9.68 8.68 4.15
N GLN A 7 -8.46 8.38 3.73
CA GLN A 7 -8.22 7.82 2.40
C GLN A 7 -8.53 6.31 2.40
N ASP A 8 -8.03 5.54 3.38
CA ASP A 8 -8.37 4.11 3.51
C ASP A 8 -8.49 3.63 4.96
N GLY A 9 -9.30 2.59 5.17
CA GLY A 9 -9.44 1.97 6.50
C GLY A 9 -8.30 1.01 6.88
N ALA A 10 -7.70 0.34 5.91
CA ALA A 10 -6.49 -0.44 6.09
C ALA A 10 -5.63 -0.40 4.82
N ARG A 11 -4.30 -0.42 4.97
CA ARG A 11 -3.40 -0.41 3.83
C ARG A 11 -2.22 -1.36 4.00
N PHE A 12 -1.99 -2.19 2.99
CA PHE A 12 -0.69 -2.83 2.80
C PHE A 12 0.21 -1.92 1.97
N LYS A 13 1.36 -1.56 2.55
CA LYS A 13 2.34 -0.71 1.89
C LYS A 13 3.62 -1.49 1.65
N ILE A 14 3.95 -1.69 0.37
CA ILE A 14 5.12 -2.47 -0.04
C ILE A 14 6.10 -1.50 -0.70
N TRP A 15 7.31 -1.47 -0.15
CA TRP A 15 8.39 -0.64 -0.64
C TRP A 15 9.50 -1.50 -1.24
N PRO A 16 10.00 -1.14 -2.43
CA PRO A 16 11.21 -1.73 -2.96
C PRO A 16 12.37 -1.41 -2.02
N GLY A 17 13.39 -2.27 -2.04
CA GLY A 17 14.65 -2.01 -1.33
C GLY A 17 15.25 -0.65 -1.70
N ALA A 18 16.10 -0.13 -0.82
CA ALA A 18 16.85 1.09 -1.13
C ALA A 18 17.65 0.88 -2.43
N ILE A 19 17.47 1.78 -3.39
CA ILE A 19 18.25 1.81 -4.63
C ILE A 19 19.42 2.78 -4.40
N GLY A 20 20.65 2.30 -4.55
CA GLY A 20 21.86 3.10 -4.35
C GLY A 20 22.04 3.58 -2.90
N ASN A 21 22.53 4.81 -2.71
CA ASN A 21 22.84 5.39 -1.39
C ASN A 21 21.65 6.13 -0.75
N SER A 22 20.41 5.82 -1.17
CA SER A 22 19.23 6.50 -0.65
C SER A 22 19.03 6.20 0.84
N THR A 23 19.05 7.23 1.66
CA THR A 23 18.80 7.15 3.12
C THR A 23 17.33 7.37 3.48
N ASN A 24 16.52 7.83 2.52
CA ASN A 24 15.12 8.21 2.71
C ASN A 24 14.13 7.18 2.12
N THR A 25 14.65 6.13 1.49
CA THR A 25 13.87 4.97 1.06
C THR A 25 14.26 3.77 1.89
N GLY A 26 13.26 2.98 2.29
CA GLY A 26 13.44 1.77 3.06
C GLY A 26 12.48 0.71 2.56
N GLY A 27 12.93 -0.54 2.56
CA GLY A 27 12.24 -1.69 1.97
C GLY A 27 13.23 -2.83 1.81
N GLY A 28 12.76 -4.01 1.43
CA GLY A 28 13.61 -5.18 1.28
C GLY A 28 12.91 -6.35 0.59
N SER A 29 13.65 -7.44 0.39
CA SER A 29 13.05 -8.69 -0.07
C SER A 29 12.23 -9.28 1.09
N GLY A 30 10.93 -9.04 1.07
CA GLY A 30 10.00 -9.50 2.10
C GLY A 30 8.63 -9.74 1.52
N TRP A 31 7.85 -10.62 2.17
CA TRP A 31 6.50 -10.97 1.74
C TRP A 31 5.49 -10.72 2.87
N VAL A 32 4.29 -10.33 2.47
CA VAL A 32 3.10 -10.31 3.31
C VAL A 32 2.22 -11.48 2.88
N ARG A 33 1.91 -12.40 3.80
CA ARG A 33 1.08 -13.58 3.51
C ARG A 33 0.25 -13.95 4.74
N ASN A 34 -0.90 -14.59 4.50
CA ASN A 34 -1.81 -15.06 5.54
C ASN A 34 -2.29 -13.94 6.48
N VAL A 35 -2.78 -12.83 5.91
CA VAL A 35 -3.39 -11.74 6.70
C VAL A 35 -4.89 -11.80 6.56
N THR A 36 -5.58 -11.89 7.70
CA THR A 36 -7.03 -11.84 7.78
C THR A 36 -7.44 -10.59 8.53
N TYR A 37 -8.25 -9.75 7.89
CA TYR A 37 -8.98 -8.69 8.57
C TYR A 37 -10.33 -9.25 9.01
N ASN A 38 -10.54 -9.38 10.32
CA ASN A 38 -11.79 -9.90 10.89
C ASN A 38 -12.51 -8.80 11.68
N GLY A 39 -13.83 -8.67 11.48
CA GLY A 39 -14.65 -7.69 12.21
C GLY A 39 -14.29 -6.23 11.92
N MET A 40 -13.80 -5.91 10.72
CA MET A 40 -13.44 -4.53 10.36
C MET A 40 -14.70 -3.72 10.01
N HIS A 41 -14.89 -2.57 10.65
CA HIS A 41 -15.95 -1.63 10.36
C HIS A 41 -15.35 -0.37 9.73
N ASN A 42 -15.71 -0.09 8.48
CA ASN A 42 -15.17 1.04 7.73
C ASN A 42 -16.31 1.97 7.30
N TYR A 43 -16.18 3.26 7.63
CA TYR A 43 -17.12 4.31 7.26
C TYR A 43 -16.37 5.52 6.73
N ASN A 44 -16.87 6.09 5.63
CA ASN A 44 -16.38 7.35 5.05
C ASN A 44 -14.88 7.35 4.63
N ASN A 45 -14.34 6.21 4.20
CA ASN A 45 -13.03 6.14 3.53
C ASN A 45 -13.18 6.04 2.00
N ASP A 46 -12.17 6.50 1.25
CA ASP A 46 -12.12 6.32 -0.20
C ASP A 46 -11.90 4.83 -0.57
N TRP A 47 -11.14 4.10 0.25
CA TRP A 47 -10.91 2.66 0.11
C TRP A 47 -11.16 1.91 1.42
N THR A 48 -11.82 0.74 1.33
CA THR A 48 -12.00 -0.10 2.52
C THR A 48 -10.69 -0.75 2.95
N ILE A 49 -10.00 -1.35 1.98
CA ILE A 49 -8.62 -1.86 2.09
C ILE A 49 -7.90 -1.40 0.81
N GLU A 50 -6.73 -0.76 0.94
CA GLU A 50 -5.86 -0.41 -0.18
C GLU A 50 -4.56 -1.26 -0.16
N MET A 51 -4.04 -1.62 -1.32
CA MET A 51 -2.68 -2.12 -1.46
C MET A 51 -1.89 -1.19 -2.37
N THR A 52 -0.82 -0.59 -1.84
CA THR A 52 0.07 0.28 -2.62
C THR A 52 1.46 -0.35 -2.68
N VAL A 53 1.94 -0.60 -3.90
CA VAL A 53 3.33 -0.93 -4.18
C VAL A 53 4.00 0.32 -4.73
N ASN A 54 5.05 0.81 -4.09
CA ASN A 54 5.80 1.93 -4.65
C ASN A 54 6.88 1.40 -5.61
N THR A 55 6.51 1.04 -6.84
CA THR A 55 7.52 0.82 -7.86
C THR A 55 8.00 2.17 -8.37
N THR A 56 9.30 2.45 -8.26
CA THR A 56 9.94 3.58 -8.96
C THR A 56 9.88 3.41 -10.50
N LEU A 57 9.28 2.32 -10.99
CA LEU A 57 9.02 2.04 -12.39
C LEU A 57 7.52 2.19 -12.68
N SER A 58 7.24 2.90 -13.77
CA SER A 58 5.94 3.30 -14.33
C SER A 58 4.74 2.37 -14.00
N PRO A 59 3.52 2.90 -13.76
CA PRO A 59 2.33 2.14 -13.34
C PRO A 59 1.80 1.11 -14.36
N THR A 60 2.47 0.89 -15.48
CA THR A 60 1.91 0.28 -16.68
C THR A 60 1.87 -1.27 -16.65
N LEU A 61 2.44 -1.94 -15.64
CA LEU A 61 2.64 -3.40 -15.68
C LEU A 61 2.10 -4.19 -14.47
N ALA A 62 1.24 -3.61 -13.65
CA ALA A 62 0.56 -4.35 -12.57
C ALA A 62 -0.87 -4.72 -12.98
N TYR A 63 -1.03 -5.59 -13.99
CA TYR A 63 -2.28 -6.34 -14.16
C TYR A 63 -2.22 -7.58 -13.27
N VAL A 64 -3.17 -7.72 -12.35
CA VAL A 64 -3.45 -9.00 -11.68
C VAL A 64 -4.29 -9.81 -12.65
N SER A 65 -3.73 -10.87 -13.23
CA SER A 65 -4.52 -11.89 -13.92
C SER A 65 -5.25 -12.75 -12.87
N GLU A 66 -6.53 -13.03 -13.12
CA GLU A 66 -7.36 -13.96 -12.33
C GLU A 66 -6.75 -15.36 -12.23
#